data_AF-A0A955XHV5-F1
#
_entry.id   AF-A0A955XHV5-F1
#
_cell.length_a   1.000
_cell.length_b   1.000
_cell.length_c   1.000
_cell.angle_alpha   90.00
_cell.angle_beta   90.00
_cell.angle_gamma   90.00
#
_symmetry.space_group_name_H-M   'P 1'
#
loop_
_entity.id
_entity.type
_entity.pdbx_description
1 polymer ?
#
loop_
_entity_poly.entity_id
_entity_poly.type
_entity_poly.pdbx_seq_one_letter_code
_entity_poly.pdbx_strand_id
1 'polypeptide(L)'
;MRSNRFKGGRREGEARRPGLLGLGLRFVIRQVAPVLKLGLVAAFLALAAWTAYTAVLRSPYFRVRVVEANETAHLDRRAIIERVGLGQPTNLFRFDTKAAEEALLAHPWVARAAVRTVLPDRVEVGL
;
A
#
# COMPACT_ATOMS: atom_id res chain seq x y z
N MET A 1 -94.03 -21.11 0.37
CA MET A 1 -92.75 -21.86 0.38
C MET A 1 -91.62 -20.90 0.75
N ARG A 2 -90.95 -21.16 1.87
CA ARG A 2 -89.85 -20.37 2.46
C ARG A 2 -88.52 -21.07 2.23
N SER A 3 -87.50 -20.27 1.90
CA SER A 3 -86.05 -20.41 2.15
C SER A 3 -85.36 -21.77 1.98
N ASN A 4 -84.31 -21.80 1.16
CA ASN A 4 -82.96 -21.96 1.73
C ASN A 4 -81.86 -21.41 0.81
N ARG A 5 -81.18 -20.38 1.32
CA ARG A 5 -80.10 -19.62 0.70
C ARG A 5 -78.79 -20.37 0.95
N PHE A 6 -78.27 -21.06 -0.07
CA PHE A 6 -76.96 -21.71 -0.01
C PHE A 6 -75.87 -20.63 0.08
N LYS A 7 -75.29 -20.48 1.27
CA LYS A 7 -74.15 -19.59 1.55
C LYS A 7 -72.86 -20.42 1.46
N GLY A 8 -72.40 -20.67 0.24
CA GLY A 8 -71.09 -21.26 -0.03
C GLY A 8 -70.00 -20.20 0.19
N GLY A 9 -69.25 -20.32 1.26
CA GLY A 9 -68.27 -19.32 1.71
C GLY A 9 -67.19 -19.06 0.66
N ARG A 10 -67.11 -17.81 0.21
CA ARG A 10 -65.87 -17.23 -0.32
C ARG A 10 -64.84 -17.29 0.79
N ARG A 11 -63.86 -18.18 0.67
CA ARG A 11 -62.58 -18.06 1.36
C ARG A 11 -61.85 -16.89 0.69
N GLU A 12 -62.15 -15.69 1.17
CA GLU A 12 -61.42 -14.47 0.83
C GLU A 12 -59.95 -14.70 1.17
N GLY A 13 -59.10 -14.46 0.18
CA GLY A 13 -57.66 -14.59 0.30
C GLY A 13 -57.18 -13.72 1.44
N GLU A 14 -56.63 -14.38 2.45
CA GLU A 14 -55.83 -13.73 3.48
C GLU A 14 -54.55 -13.26 2.81
N ALA A 15 -54.66 -12.09 2.17
CA ALA A 15 -53.54 -11.34 1.67
C ALA A 15 -52.62 -11.09 2.86
N ARG A 16 -51.55 -11.89 2.95
CA ARG A 16 -50.40 -11.69 3.83
C ARG A 16 -49.92 -10.25 3.64
N ARG A 17 -50.43 -9.33 4.45
CA ARG A 17 -49.97 -7.94 4.51
C ARG A 17 -48.51 -8.00 4.97
N PRO A 18 -47.52 -7.63 4.14
CA PRO A 18 -46.15 -7.54 4.61
C PRO A 18 -46.13 -6.45 5.69
N GLY A 19 -45.84 -6.83 6.93
CA GLY A 19 -45.84 -5.91 8.06
C GLY A 19 -44.95 -4.69 7.78
N LEU A 20 -45.42 -3.51 8.19
CA LEU A 20 -44.74 -2.20 8.04
C LEU A 20 -43.29 -2.21 8.57
N LEU A 21 -42.98 -3.10 9.54
CA LEU A 21 -41.62 -3.38 10.04
C LEU A 21 -40.65 -3.88 8.95
N GLY A 22 -41.14 -4.65 7.97
CA GLY A 22 -40.32 -5.19 6.88
C GLY A 22 -39.94 -4.16 5.82
N LEU A 23 -40.66 -3.05 5.69
CA LEU A 23 -40.35 -2.00 4.71
C LEU A 23 -39.19 -1.11 5.18
N GLY A 24 -39.18 -0.73 6.46
CA GLY A 24 -38.12 0.08 7.07
C GLY A 24 -36.79 -0.67 7.14
N LEU A 25 -36.81 -1.94 7.55
CA LEU A 25 -35.63 -2.80 7.60
C LEU A 25 -35.05 -3.06 6.20
N ARG A 26 -35.89 -3.23 5.16
CA ARG A 26 -35.45 -3.35 3.76
C ARG A 26 -34.87 -2.06 3.21
N PHE A 27 -35.33 -0.88 3.66
CA PHE A 27 -34.76 0.40 3.26
C PHE A 27 -33.39 0.65 3.91
N VAL A 28 -33.25 0.35 5.21
CA VAL A 28 -31.98 0.45 5.94
C VAL A 28 -30.96 -0.53 5.35
N ILE A 29 -31.31 -1.80 5.17
CA ILE A 29 -30.41 -2.80 4.57
C ILE A 29 -30.01 -2.40 3.13
N ARG A 30 -30.93 -1.85 2.33
CA ARG A 30 -30.66 -1.45 0.94
C ARG A 30 -29.75 -0.22 0.83
N GLN A 31 -29.77 0.67 1.82
CA GLN A 31 -28.92 1.88 1.85
C GLN A 31 -27.58 1.64 2.57
N VAL A 32 -27.52 0.74 3.56
CA VAL A 32 -26.29 0.43 4.31
C VAL A 32 -25.39 -0.55 3.56
N ALA A 33 -25.96 -1.51 2.83
CA ALA A 33 -25.20 -2.49 2.05
C ALA A 33 -24.21 -1.89 1.02
N PRO A 34 -24.54 -0.85 0.22
CA PRO A 34 -23.58 -0.28 -0.72
C PRO A 34 -22.44 0.47 -0.02
N VAL A 35 -22.71 1.17 1.09
CA VAL A 35 -21.66 1.86 1.88
C VAL A 35 -20.70 0.85 2.49
N LEU A 36 -21.23 -0.25 3.04
CA LEU A 36 -20.42 -1.33 3.59
C LEU A 36 -19.55 -1.99 2.50
N LYS A 37 -20.12 -2.27 1.33
CA LYS A 37 -19.36 -2.79 0.18
C LYS A 37 -18.25 -1.83 -0.26
N LEU A 38 -18.55 -0.54 -0.35
CA LEU A 38 -17.56 0.47 -0.74
C LEU A 38 -16.43 0.54 0.30
N GLY A 39 -16.76 0.51 1.59
CA GLY A 39 -15.79 0.45 2.68
C GLY A 39 -14.91 -0.79 2.62
N LEU A 40 -15.48 -1.96 2.32
CA LEU A 40 -14.71 -3.19 2.15
C LEU A 40 -13.77 -3.13 0.93
N VAL A 41 -14.24 -2.59 -0.20
CA VAL A 41 -13.41 -2.38 -1.39
C VAL A 41 -12.27 -1.42 -1.08
N ALA A 42 -12.55 -0.30 -0.43
CA ALA A 42 -11.53 0.68 -0.03
C ALA A 42 -10.50 0.06 0.93
N ALA A 43 -10.94 -0.69 1.94
CA ALA A 43 -10.06 -1.38 2.87
C ALA A 43 -9.19 -2.43 2.16
N PHE A 44 -9.76 -3.19 1.23
CA PHE A 44 -9.02 -4.17 0.43
C PHE A 44 -7.97 -3.48 -0.46
N LEU A 45 -8.32 -2.38 -1.11
CA LEU A 45 -7.38 -1.60 -1.93
C LEU A 45 -6.26 -1.00 -1.08
N ALA A 46 -6.57 -0.45 0.10
CA ALA A 46 -5.57 0.07 1.02
C ALA A 46 -4.61 -1.03 1.49
N LEU A 47 -5.14 -2.21 1.83
CA LEU A 47 -4.32 -3.34 2.22
C LEU A 47 -3.43 -3.82 1.06
N ALA A 48 -3.99 -3.94 -0.16
CA ALA A 48 -3.26 -4.33 -1.35
C ALA A 48 -2.14 -3.32 -1.70
N ALA A 49 -2.42 -2.02 -1.58
CA ALA A 49 -1.42 -0.98 -1.79
C ALA A 49 -0.30 -1.07 -0.74
N TRP A 50 -0.64 -1.27 0.53
CA TRP A 50 0.33 -1.41 1.61
C TRP A 50 1.22 -2.65 1.45
N THR A 51 0.63 -3.79 1.09
CA THR A 51 1.38 -5.03 0.86
C THR A 51 2.29 -4.91 -0.36
N ALA A 52 1.81 -4.34 -1.46
CA ALA A 52 2.63 -4.07 -2.63
C ALA A 52 3.80 -3.13 -2.30
N TYR A 53 3.54 -2.03 -1.59
CA TYR A 53 4.58 -1.08 -1.16
C TYR A 53 5.66 -1.74 -0.30
N THR A 54 5.25 -2.50 0.72
CA THR A 54 6.19 -3.21 1.60
C THR A 54 6.94 -4.32 0.88
N ALA A 55 6.32 -5.00 -0.09
CA ALA A 55 6.97 -6.00 -0.93
C ALA A 55 8.07 -5.37 -1.80
N VAL A 56 7.81 -4.22 -2.42
CA VAL A 56 8.82 -3.49 -3.22
C VAL A 56 10.01 -3.07 -2.35
N LEU A 57 9.76 -2.51 -1.16
CA LEU A 57 10.81 -2.11 -0.21
C LEU A 57 11.64 -3.27 0.34
N ARG A 58 11.10 -4.49 0.36
CA ARG A 58 11.79 -5.70 0.84
C ARG A 58 12.31 -6.56 -0.31
N SER A 59 12.02 -6.21 -1.55
CA SER A 59 12.36 -7.01 -2.70
C SER A 59 13.88 -7.11 -2.86
N PRO A 60 14.44 -8.33 -3.04
CA PRO A 60 15.86 -8.52 -3.31
C PRO A 60 16.29 -8.00 -4.68
N TYR A 61 15.33 -7.64 -5.55
CA TYR A 61 15.60 -7.04 -6.85
C TYR A 61 16.23 -5.63 -6.73
N PHE A 62 15.80 -4.86 -5.73
CA PHE A 62 16.29 -3.50 -5.48
C PHE A 62 17.38 -3.43 -4.40
N ARG A 63 18.03 -4.57 -4.11
CA ARG A 63 19.17 -4.60 -3.21
C ARG A 63 20.36 -3.92 -3.90
N VAL A 64 21.05 -3.03 -3.19
CA VAL A 64 22.27 -2.41 -3.71
C VAL A 64 23.32 -3.50 -3.92
N ARG A 65 23.82 -3.64 -5.16
CA ARG A 65 24.85 -4.62 -5.54
C ARG A 65 26.11 -3.96 -6.07
N VAL A 66 25.95 -2.83 -6.74
CA VAL A 66 27.04 -2.14 -7.42
C VAL A 66 27.19 -0.74 -6.85
N VAL A 67 28.38 -0.43 -6.34
CA VAL A 67 28.76 0.92 -5.89
C VAL A 67 29.85 1.42 -6.83
N GLU A 68 29.53 2.35 -7.70
CA GLU A 68 30.51 3.02 -8.54
C GLU A 68 30.97 4.28 -7.84
N ALA A 69 32.24 4.31 -7.46
CA ALA A 69 32.85 5.45 -6.80
C ALA A 69 34.20 5.71 -7.48
N ASN A 70 34.48 6.97 -7.76
CA ASN A 70 35.80 7.37 -8.24
C ASN A 70 36.75 7.37 -7.03
N GLU A 71 37.69 6.44 -7.03
CA GLU A 71 38.75 6.41 -6.03
C GLU A 71 39.58 7.70 -6.13
N THR A 72 39.95 8.24 -4.98
CA THR A 72 40.83 9.41 -4.88
C THR A 72 42.10 9.02 -4.14
N ALA A 73 43.15 9.84 -4.24
CA ALA A 73 44.42 9.56 -3.56
C ALA A 73 44.31 9.38 -2.03
N HIS A 74 43.23 9.88 -1.42
CA HIS A 74 43.00 9.84 0.03
C HIS A 74 41.76 9.02 0.45
N LEU A 75 40.97 8.50 -0.50
CA LEU A 75 39.74 7.78 -0.21
C LEU A 75 39.63 6.53 -1.10
N ASP A 76 39.88 5.38 -0.49
CA ASP A 76 39.70 4.07 -1.11
C ASP A 76 38.21 3.70 -1.16
N ARG A 77 37.83 2.88 -2.13
CA ARG A 77 36.47 2.43 -2.38
C ARG A 77 35.80 1.81 -1.16
N ARG A 78 36.55 1.06 -0.34
CA ARG A 78 36.02 0.47 0.92
C ARG A 78 35.61 1.54 1.92
N ALA A 79 36.44 2.57 2.11
CA ALA A 79 36.16 3.67 3.02
C ALA A 79 34.94 4.48 2.53
N ILE A 80 34.78 4.63 1.21
CA ILE A 80 33.59 5.26 0.62
C ILE A 80 32.35 4.44 0.96
N ILE A 81 32.34 3.13 0.68
CA ILE A 81 31.21 2.22 0.91
C ILE A 81 30.78 2.22 2.39
N GLU A 82 31.73 2.17 3.32
CA GLU A 82 31.42 2.23 4.75
C GLU A 82 30.81 3.58 5.16
N ARG A 83 31.37 4.70 4.67
CA ARG A 83 30.88 6.04 5.00
C ARG A 83 29.49 6.32 4.47
N VAL A 84 29.16 5.88 3.26
CA VAL A 84 27.80 6.02 2.74
C VAL A 84 26.80 5.05 3.39
N GLY A 85 27.23 4.18 4.31
CA GLY A 85 26.31 3.26 5.02
C GLY A 85 25.92 2.03 4.20
N LEU A 86 26.71 1.68 3.18
CA LEU A 86 26.52 0.50 2.33
C LEU A 86 27.38 -0.70 2.77
N GLY A 87 28.00 -0.63 3.95
CA GLY A 87 28.72 -1.76 4.56
C GLY A 87 27.83 -2.96 4.91
N GLN A 88 26.49 -2.77 4.95
CA GLN A 88 25.51 -3.83 5.14
C GLN A 88 24.53 -3.90 3.95
N PRO A 89 23.96 -5.08 3.64
CA PRO A 89 22.98 -5.22 2.57
C PRO A 89 21.75 -4.34 2.80
N THR A 90 21.55 -3.34 1.94
CA THR A 90 20.42 -2.41 2.02
C THR A 90 19.63 -2.35 0.71
N ASN A 91 18.38 -1.92 0.79
CA ASN A 91 17.51 -1.70 -0.38
C ASN A 91 17.64 -0.25 -0.86
N LEU A 92 17.71 -0.03 -2.18
CA LEU A 92 17.84 1.30 -2.78
C LEU A 92 16.76 2.29 -2.34
N PHE A 93 15.53 1.84 -2.13
CA PHE A 93 14.44 2.72 -1.68
C PHE A 93 14.54 3.13 -0.21
N ARG A 94 15.36 2.42 0.57
CA ARG A 94 15.64 2.75 1.98
C ARG A 94 16.97 3.47 2.16
N PHE A 95 17.76 3.56 1.09
CA PHE A 95 19.04 4.22 1.11
C PHE A 95 18.84 5.73 1.10
N ASP A 96 19.39 6.42 2.09
CA ASP A 96 19.33 7.88 2.18
C ASP A 96 20.54 8.49 1.46
N THR A 97 20.32 8.97 0.24
CA THR A 97 21.37 9.60 -0.56
C THR A 97 21.88 10.89 0.05
N LYS A 98 21.04 11.65 0.77
CA LYS A 98 21.45 12.91 1.38
C LYS A 98 22.34 12.68 2.59
N ALA A 99 21.93 11.75 3.47
CA ALA A 99 22.78 11.36 4.59
C ALA A 99 24.12 10.81 4.12
N ALA A 100 24.12 10.05 3.01
CA ALA A 100 25.34 9.56 2.37
C ALA A 100 26.23 10.70 1.82
N GLU A 101 25.66 11.70 1.14
CA GLU A 101 26.39 12.89 0.68
C GLU A 101 27.00 13.67 1.84
N GLU A 102 26.22 13.94 2.89
CA GLU A 102 26.67 14.65 4.09
C GLU A 102 27.81 13.90 4.80
N ALA A 103 27.72 12.57 4.90
CA ALA A 103 28.77 11.74 5.48
C ALA A 103 30.08 11.78 4.67
N LEU A 104 30.00 11.91 3.35
CA LEU A 104 31.15 12.08 2.47
C LEU A 104 31.76 13.49 2.62
N LEU A 105 30.94 14.54 2.63
CA LEU A 105 31.37 15.93 2.81
C LEU A 105 32.00 16.18 4.18
N ALA A 106 31.65 15.40 5.20
CA ALA A 106 32.32 15.45 6.50
C ALA A 106 33.79 14.96 6.45
N HIS A 107 34.25 14.39 5.31
CA HIS A 107 35.65 14.02 5.15
C HIS A 107 36.53 15.24 4.82
N PRO A 108 37.67 15.45 5.51
CA PRO A 108 38.54 16.62 5.28
C PRO A 108 39.07 16.76 3.85
N TRP A 109 39.13 15.67 3.10
CA TRP A 109 39.66 15.63 1.73
C TRP A 109 38.57 15.63 0.66
N VAL A 110 37.29 15.78 1.03
CA VAL A 110 36.16 15.79 0.09
C VAL A 110 35.61 17.21 0.00
N ALA A 111 35.89 17.90 -1.12
CA ALA A 111 35.41 19.26 -1.36
C ALA A 111 33.96 19.30 -1.86
N ARG A 112 33.53 18.26 -2.59
CA ARG A 112 32.18 18.07 -3.11
C ARG A 112 31.84 16.58 -3.08
N ALA A 113 30.58 16.26 -2.90
CA ALA A 113 30.09 14.89 -3.05
C ALA A 113 28.70 14.93 -3.69
N ALA A 114 28.41 13.96 -4.54
CA ALA A 114 27.11 13.72 -5.11
C ALA A 114 26.84 12.20 -5.10
N VAL A 115 25.71 11.79 -4.52
CA VAL A 115 25.31 10.39 -4.42
C VAL A 115 23.96 10.23 -5.10
N ARG A 116 23.91 9.37 -6.11
CA ARG A 116 22.67 9.07 -6.84
C ARG A 116 22.38 7.59 -6.90
N THR A 117 21.11 7.25 -6.78
CA THR A 117 20.62 5.89 -6.98
C THR A 117 20.27 5.67 -8.45
N VAL A 118 20.84 4.63 -9.05
CA VAL A 118 20.51 4.19 -10.40
C VAL A 118 19.81 2.83 -10.28
N LEU A 119 18.51 2.83 -10.59
CA LEU A 119 17.73 1.60 -10.59
C LEU A 119 18.29 0.62 -11.65
N PRO A 120 18.21 -0.69 -11.41
CA PRO A 120 17.51 -1.35 -10.30
C PRO A 120 18.37 -1.63 -9.07
N ASP A 121 19.70 -1.54 -9.11
CA ASP A 121 20.59 -2.09 -8.06
C ASP A 121 21.91 -1.31 -7.82
N ARG A 122 22.07 -0.12 -8.43
CA ARG A 122 23.33 0.64 -8.44
C ARG A 122 23.24 1.93 -7.64
N VAL A 123 24.34 2.27 -6.96
CA VAL A 123 24.58 3.60 -6.38
C VAL A 123 25.85 4.17 -7.01
N GLU A 124 25.76 5.40 -7.49
CA GLU A 124 26.88 6.13 -8.08
C GLU A 124 27.28 7.28 -7.15
N VAL A 125 28.58 7.37 -6.90
CA VAL A 125 29.21 8.36 -6.01
C VAL A 125 30.21 9.17 -6.80
N GLY A 126 29.96 10.47 -6.94
CA GLY A 126 30.88 11.46 -7.47
C GLY A 126 31.52 12.25 -6.33
N LEU A 127 32.83 12.46 -6.40
CA LEU A 127 33.64 13.27 -5.48
C LEU A 127 34.33 14.38 -6.26
#